data_AF-A0A533MKQ0-F1
#
_entry.id   AF-A0A533MKQ0-F1
#
_cell.length_a   1.000
_cell.length_b   1.000
_cell.length_c   1.000
_cell.angle_alpha   90.00
_cell.angle_beta   90.00
_cell.angle_gamma   90.00
#
_symmetry.space_group_name_H-M   'P 1'
#
loop_
_entity.id
_entity.type
_entity.pdbx_description
1 polymer ?
#
loop_
_entity_poly.entity_id
_entity_poly.type
_entity_poly.pdbx_seq_one_letter_code
_entity_poly.pdbx_strand_id
1 'polypeptide(L)'
;KRVFDVLNSHFPSVSDDVDPFFGAEDFAYYLQKVPGIYICLGTRNEEKNLIEGNHSCKFDIDEDILIQGAELLTIIALDFLNNPGEYLS
;
A
#
# COMPACT_ATOMS: atom_id res chain seq x y z
N LYS A 1 5.60 12.44 -0.47
CA LYS A 1 7.06 12.32 -0.59
C LYS A 1 7.67 11.56 0.60
N ARG A 2 7.48 12.04 1.85
CA ARG A 2 7.98 11.34 3.05
C ARG A 2 7.62 9.86 3.16
N VAL A 3 6.35 9.49 2.96
CA VAL A 3 5.94 8.06 2.99
C VAL A 3 6.78 7.23 2.02
N PHE A 4 7.00 7.73 0.80
CA PHE A 4 7.77 7.02 -0.21
C PHE A 4 9.23 6.85 0.23
N ASP A 5 9.86 7.89 0.78
CA ASP A 5 11.24 7.83 1.29
C ASP A 5 11.36 6.82 2.45
N VAL A 6 10.40 6.82 3.38
CA VAL A 6 10.34 5.89 4.52
C VAL A 6 10.14 4.46 4.05
N LEU A 7 9.24 4.21 3.10
CA LEU A 7 9.01 2.87 2.60
C LEU A 7 10.22 2.34 1.82
N ASN A 8 10.86 3.16 1.00
CA ASN A 8 12.06 2.76 0.26
C ASN A 8 13.26 2.40 1.16
N SER A 9 13.31 2.91 2.40
CA SER A 9 14.38 2.53 3.33
C SER A 9 14.14 1.17 4.00
N HIS A 10 12.93 0.62 3.93
CA HIS A 10 12.54 -0.63 4.60
C HIS A 10 12.20 -1.76 3.60
N PHE A 11 11.70 -1.40 2.42
CA PHE A 11 11.25 -2.37 1.42
C PHE A 11 12.10 -2.28 0.15
N PRO A 12 12.45 -3.44 -0.46
CA PRO A 12 13.30 -3.48 -1.64
C PRO A 12 12.60 -3.01 -2.92
N SER A 13 11.27 -2.91 -2.92
CA SER A 13 10.47 -2.54 -4.08
C SER A 13 9.29 -1.66 -3.66
N VAL A 14 9.37 -0.38 -3.97
CA VAL A 14 8.30 0.60 -3.77
C VAL A 14 8.24 1.47 -5.03
N SER A 15 7.04 1.64 -5.58
CA SER A 15 6.80 2.49 -6.75
C SER A 15 5.74 3.54 -6.43
N ASP A 16 6.00 4.79 -6.80
CA ASP A 16 5.00 5.87 -6.82
C ASP A 16 4.32 6.00 -8.19
N ASP A 17 4.81 5.27 -9.18
CA ASP A 17 4.26 5.17 -10.53
C ASP A 17 3.24 4.03 -10.59
N VAL A 18 2.06 4.26 -10.02
CA VAL A 18 0.91 3.36 -10.13
C VAL A 18 -0.02 3.92 -11.20
N ASP A 19 -0.25 3.13 -12.25
CA ASP A 19 -1.19 3.48 -13.31
C ASP A 19 -2.58 3.77 -12.71
N PRO A 20 -3.21 4.90 -13.05
CA PRO A 20 -4.59 5.15 -12.66
C PRO A 20 -5.50 4.06 -13.21
N PHE A 21 -6.34 3.50 -12.35
CA PHE A 21 -7.32 2.49 -12.73
C PHE A 21 -8.73 2.93 -12.32
N PHE A 22 -9.73 2.46 -13.07
CA PHE A 22 -11.15 2.76 -12.83
C PHE A 22 -11.74 1.91 -11.70
N GLY A 23 -11.03 1.80 -10.57
CA GLY A 23 -11.53 1.15 -9.37
C GLY A 23 -12.57 2.02 -8.66
N ALA A 24 -13.63 1.40 -8.15
CA ALA A 24 -14.56 2.05 -7.25
C ALA A 24 -14.14 1.75 -5.80
N GLU A 25 -13.41 2.68 -5.19
CA GLU A 25 -12.86 2.55 -3.84
C GLU A 25 -13.42 3.67 -2.94
N ASP A 26 -14.10 3.29 -1.86
CA ASP A 26 -14.75 4.27 -0.98
C ASP A 26 -13.74 5.01 -0.09
N PHE A 27 -12.50 4.52 0.01
CA PHE A 27 -11.41 5.21 0.70
C PHE A 27 -11.17 6.63 0.18
N ALA A 28 -11.50 6.88 -1.10
CA ALA A 28 -11.42 8.21 -1.71
C ALA A 28 -12.24 9.27 -0.94
N TYR A 29 -13.33 8.89 -0.26
CA TYR A 29 -14.10 9.82 0.56
C TYR A 29 -13.32 10.33 1.78
N TYR A 30 -12.44 9.52 2.38
CA TYR A 30 -11.57 9.98 3.47
C TYR A 30 -10.51 10.96 2.93
N LEU A 31 -9.93 10.66 1.77
CA LEU A 31 -8.91 11.49 1.12
C LEU A 31 -9.44 12.87 0.67
N GLN A 32 -10.76 13.05 0.57
CA GLN A 32 -11.39 14.36 0.35
C GLN A 32 -11.46 15.23 1.62
N LYS A 33 -11.25 14.65 2.81
CA LYS A 33 -11.45 15.33 4.10
C LYS A 33 -10.14 15.58 4.84
N VAL A 34 -9.18 14.68 4.71
CA VAL A 34 -7.89 14.76 5.38
C VAL A 34 -6.77 14.35 4.43
N PRO A 35 -5.54 14.85 4.62
CA PRO A 35 -4.37 14.30 3.95
C PRO A 35 -4.26 12.80 4.26
N GLY A 36 -4.04 12.01 3.23
CA GLY A 36 -3.89 10.56 3.38
C GLY A 36 -3.21 9.96 2.16
N ILE A 37 -2.94 8.66 2.26
CA ILE A 37 -2.31 7.89 1.19
C ILE A 37 -3.08 6.59 0.98
N TYR A 38 -3.19 6.19 -0.27
CA TYR A 38 -3.67 4.87 -0.67
C TYR A 38 -2.50 4.09 -1.26
N ILE A 39 -2.32 2.84 -0.82
CA ILE A 39 -1.17 2.01 -1.19
C ILE A 39 -1.70 0.68 -1.71
N CYS A 40 -1.23 0.26 -2.89
CA CYS A 40 -1.47 -1.08 -3.41
C CYS A 40 -0.36 -2.01 -2.93
N LEU A 41 -0.71 -3.05 -2.18
CA LEU A 41 0.21 -4.11 -1.77
C LEU A 41 0.16 -5.25 -2.80
N GLY A 42 1.28 -5.50 -3.48
CA GLY A 42 1.36 -6.51 -4.54
C GLY A 42 1.27 -7.94 -3.98
N THR A 43 0.28 -8.71 -4.41
CA THR A 43 0.07 -10.11 -3.98
C THR A 43 0.33 -11.15 -5.08
N ARG A 44 0.68 -10.71 -6.29
CA ARG A 44 0.92 -11.58 -7.45
C ARG A 44 2.18 -12.42 -7.23
N ASN A 45 2.05 -13.73 -7.38
CA ASN A 45 3.17 -14.67 -7.35
C ASN A 45 3.03 -15.71 -8.48
N GLU A 46 3.89 -15.61 -9.50
CA GLU A 46 3.86 -16.51 -10.66
C GLU A 46 4.33 -17.93 -10.34
N GLU A 47 5.30 -18.09 -9.42
CA GLU A 47 5.81 -19.40 -9.00
C GLU A 47 4.75 -20.24 -8.29
N LYS A 48 3.86 -19.58 -7.52
CA LYS A 48 2.72 -20.19 -6.83
C LYS A 48 1.43 -20.20 -7.67
N ASN A 49 1.47 -19.72 -8.92
CA ASN A 49 0.31 -19.56 -9.81
C ASN A 49 -0.82 -18.66 -9.23
N LEU A 50 -0.44 -17.65 -8.44
CA LEU A 50 -1.31 -16.65 -7.83
C LEU A 50 -1.29 -15.38 -8.69
N ILE A 51 -1.97 -15.44 -9.84
CA ILE A 51 -1.89 -14.40 -10.89
C ILE A 51 -3.24 -13.78 -11.24
N GLU A 52 -4.31 -14.28 -10.66
CA GLU A 52 -5.68 -13.88 -10.94
C GLU A 52 -5.98 -12.53 -10.26
N GLY A 53 -6.75 -11.67 -10.94
CA GLY A 53 -7.13 -10.37 -10.41
C GLY A 53 -8.24 -10.46 -9.36
N ASN A 54 -8.43 -9.38 -8.58
CA ASN A 54 -9.58 -9.30 -7.67
C ASN A 54 -10.89 -9.48 -8.46
N HIS A 55 -11.94 -9.97 -7.77
CA HIS A 55 -13.24 -10.36 -8.35
C HIS A 55 -13.24 -11.61 -9.28
N SER A 56 -12.09 -12.23 -9.58
CA SER A 56 -12.06 -13.57 -10.20
C SER A 56 -12.53 -14.64 -9.20
N CYS A 57 -13.24 -15.67 -9.66
CA CYS A 57 -13.59 -16.83 -8.82
C CYS A 57 -12.40 -17.73 -8.47
N LYS A 58 -11.24 -17.47 -9.10
CA LYS A 58 -9.96 -18.11 -8.85
C LYS A 58 -8.99 -17.21 -8.09
N PHE A 59 -9.44 -16.03 -7.67
CA PHE A 59 -8.60 -15.09 -6.95
C PHE A 59 -8.10 -15.73 -5.65
N ASP A 60 -6.80 -15.59 -5.43
CA ASP A 60 -6.10 -15.99 -4.21
C ASP A 60 -4.84 -15.11 -4.08
N ILE A 61 -4.19 -15.11 -2.92
CA ILE A 61 -3.07 -14.23 -2.59
C ILE A 61 -1.86 -15.00 -2.05
N ASP A 62 -0.67 -14.43 -2.21
CA ASP A 62 0.50 -14.93 -1.50
C ASP A 62 0.49 -14.44 -0.04
N GLU A 63 0.13 -15.33 0.90
CA GLU A 63 0.02 -14.98 2.33
C GLU A 63 1.34 -14.51 2.96
N ASP A 64 2.50 -14.81 2.35
CA ASP A 64 3.81 -14.30 2.82
C ASP A 64 3.84 -12.76 2.82
N ILE A 65 3.02 -12.11 1.99
CA ILE A 65 2.91 -10.64 1.93
C ILE A 65 2.18 -10.04 3.15
N LEU A 66 1.39 -10.82 3.88
CA LEU A 66 0.57 -10.30 4.99
C LEU A 66 1.45 -9.73 6.11
N ILE A 67 2.61 -10.37 6.36
CA ILE A 67 3.60 -9.89 7.33
C ILE A 67 4.17 -8.54 6.86
N GLN A 68 4.53 -8.43 5.58
CA GLN A 68 5.03 -7.18 5.01
C GLN A 68 3.97 -6.06 5.05
N GLY A 69 2.71 -6.39 4.81
CA GLY A 69 1.59 -5.43 4.92
C GLY A 69 1.42 -4.89 6.34
N ALA A 70 1.53 -5.77 7.35
CA ALA A 70 1.47 -5.35 8.76
C ALA A 70 2.67 -4.49 9.15
N GLU A 71 3.87 -4.83 8.68
CA GLU A 71 5.10 -4.06 8.88
C GLU A 71 4.99 -2.67 8.23
N LEU A 72 4.52 -2.60 6.98
CA LEU A 72 4.30 -1.36 6.24
C LEU A 72 3.40 -0.40 7.02
N LEU A 73 2.24 -0.88 7.50
CA LEU A 73 1.31 -0.05 8.27
C LEU A 73 1.93 0.41 9.59
N THR A 74 2.67 -0.47 10.26
CA THR A 74 3.35 -0.17 11.53
C THR A 74 4.41 0.92 11.35
N ILE A 75 5.27 0.80 10.33
CA ILE A 75 6.32 1.77 10.03
C ILE A 75 5.71 3.15 9.75
N ILE A 76 4.69 3.22 8.88
CA ILE A 76 4.04 4.50 8.54
C ILE A 76 3.40 5.12 9.78
N ALA A 77 2.69 4.33 10.58
CA ALA A 77 2.03 4.83 11.79
C ALA A 77 3.06 5.38 12.80
N LEU A 78 4.15 4.66 13.04
CA LEU A 78 5.21 5.11 13.95
C LEU A 78 5.91 6.37 13.42
N ASP A 79 6.23 6.44 12.12
CA ASP A 79 6.87 7.61 11.56
C ASP A 79 5.96 8.85 11.62
N PHE A 80 4.66 8.68 11.34
CA PHE A 80 3.67 9.75 11.49
C PHE A 80 3.58 10.23 12.95
N LEU A 81 3.50 9.32 13.93
CA LEU A 81 3.38 9.69 15.34
C LEU A 81 4.64 10.40 15.86
N ASN A 82 5.81 10.06 15.33
CA ASN A 82 7.08 10.70 15.70
C ASN A 82 7.30 12.04 14.98
N ASN A 83 6.77 12.19 13.76
CA ASN A 83 7.04 13.33 12.88
C ASN A 83 5.77 13.90 12.22
N PRO A 84 4.69 14.21 12.97
CA PRO A 84 3.38 14.51 12.36
C PRO A 84 3.39 15.77 11.48
N GLY A 85 4.25 16.75 11.79
CA GLY A 85 4.36 17.99 11.00
C GLY A 85 4.82 17.77 9.56
N GLU A 86 5.53 16.68 9.29
CA GLU A 86 6.04 16.34 7.95
C GLU A 86 4.96 15.75 7.03
N TYR A 87 3.80 15.41 7.61
CA TYR A 87 2.63 14.84 6.91
C TYR A 87 1.46 15.82 6.82
N LEU A 88 1.38 16.76 7.75
CA LEU A 88 0.25 17.69 7.89
C LEU A 88 0.58 19.13 7.44
N SER A 89 1.83 19.40 7.05
CA SER A 89 2.24 20.65 6.42
C SER A 89 1.94 20.66 4.92
#